data_AF-A0A4Q2Z5U8-F1
#
_entry.id   AF-A0A4Q2Z5U8-F1
#
_cell.length_a   1.000
_cell.length_b   1.000
_cell.length_c   1.000
_cell.angle_alpha   90.00
_cell.angle_beta   90.00
_cell.angle_gamma   90.00
#
_symmetry.space_group_name_H-M   'P 1'
#
loop_
_entity.id
_entity.type
_entity.pdbx_description
1 polymer ?
#
loop_
_entity_poly.entity_id
_entity_poly.type
_entity_poly.pdbx_seq_one_letter_code
_entity_poly.pdbx_strand_id
1 'polypeptide(L)'
;MAQENRRSPINRDASRATAYSFATEKEALTCDRTKTSRMLSLNGKWDFSFALKPAEAPKDFYKNKVSGWKKITVPSSWEMQGYDKPIYKSAVYPFRPVNPPHVPQDYNGVG
;
A
#
# COMPACT_ATOMS: atom_id res chain seq x y z
N MET A 1 10.89 19.78 -0.17
CA MET A 1 9.98 19.68 0.99
C MET A 1 10.59 18.70 1.96
N ALA A 2 10.91 19.10 3.20
CA ALA A 2 11.44 18.18 4.19
C ALA A 2 10.36 17.16 4.58
N GLN A 3 10.65 15.86 4.52
CA GLN A 3 9.81 14.85 5.14
C GLN A 3 9.97 15.02 6.65
N GLU A 4 8.87 15.32 7.33
CA GLU A 4 8.89 15.70 8.74
C GLU A 4 8.79 14.47 9.65
N ASN A 5 9.81 14.23 10.46
CA ASN A 5 9.94 13.05 11.34
C ASN A 5 8.91 12.94 12.48
N ARG A 6 8.00 13.92 12.64
CA ARG A 6 7.06 14.01 13.77
C ARG A 6 5.59 13.86 13.38
N ARG A 7 5.28 13.51 12.14
CA ARG A 7 3.88 13.31 11.73
C ARG A 7 3.41 11.91 12.10
N SER A 8 2.59 11.85 13.14
CA SER A 8 1.73 10.69 13.43
C SER A 8 0.69 10.50 12.32
N PRO A 9 0.13 9.28 12.15
CA PRO A 9 -0.92 9.02 11.17
C PRO A 9 -2.08 10.03 11.31
N ILE A 10 -2.54 10.56 10.18
CA ILE A 10 -3.68 11.49 10.12
C ILE A 10 -4.95 10.68 9.83
N ASN A 11 -6.03 10.95 10.56
CA ASN A 11 -7.36 10.31 10.39
C ASN A 11 -7.37 8.77 10.50
N ARG A 12 -6.42 8.19 11.24
CA ARG A 12 -6.41 6.75 11.57
C ARG A 12 -7.10 6.53 12.91
N ASP A 13 -7.98 5.55 12.98
CA ASP A 13 -8.59 5.09 14.24
C ASP A 13 -7.54 4.64 15.26
N ALA A 14 -7.87 4.74 16.55
CA ALA A 14 -7.03 4.24 17.64
C ALA A 14 -6.77 2.73 17.50
N SER A 15 -5.54 2.32 17.83
CA SER A 15 -5.18 0.90 17.87
C SER A 15 -6.07 0.14 18.86
N ARG A 16 -6.59 -1.01 18.42
CA ARG A 16 -7.40 -1.92 19.23
C ARG A 16 -7.08 -3.38 18.90
N ALA A 17 -7.54 -4.31 19.72
CA ALA A 17 -7.43 -5.73 19.42
C ALA A 17 -8.14 -6.08 18.10
N THR A 18 -7.65 -7.10 17.40
CA THR A 18 -8.26 -7.58 16.15
C THR A 18 -9.70 -8.02 16.42
N ALA A 19 -10.64 -7.41 15.71
CA ALA A 19 -12.06 -7.71 15.82
C ALA A 19 -12.71 -7.71 14.44
N TYR A 20 -13.64 -8.64 14.24
CA TYR A 20 -14.48 -8.71 13.05
C TYR A 20 -15.94 -8.56 13.47
N SER A 21 -16.73 -7.92 12.62
CA SER A 21 -18.17 -7.82 12.84
C SER A 21 -18.84 -9.10 12.35
N PHE A 22 -19.64 -9.73 13.21
CA PHE A 22 -20.49 -10.86 12.87
C PHE A 22 -21.97 -10.45 12.94
N ALA A 23 -22.84 -11.11 12.19
CA ALA A 23 -24.26 -10.76 12.21
C ALA A 23 -24.99 -11.33 13.44
N THR A 24 -24.53 -12.48 13.93
CA THR A 24 -25.12 -13.19 15.08
C THR A 24 -24.04 -13.70 16.04
N GLU A 25 -24.42 -13.96 17.29
CA GLU A 25 -23.54 -14.58 18.28
C GLU A 25 -23.08 -15.99 17.86
N LYS A 26 -23.98 -16.78 17.28
CA LYS A 26 -23.67 -18.12 16.77
C LYS A 26 -22.57 -18.08 15.71
N GLU A 27 -22.61 -17.11 14.79
CA GLU A 27 -21.53 -16.89 13.83
C GLU A 27 -20.23 -16.46 14.53
N ALA A 28 -20.30 -15.54 15.49
CA ALA A 28 -19.14 -15.04 16.22
C ALA A 28 -18.39 -16.17 16.95
N LEU A 29 -19.11 -17.13 17.53
CA LEU A 29 -18.54 -18.30 18.20
C LEU A 29 -17.77 -19.24 17.26
N THR A 30 -18.06 -19.22 15.95
CA THR A 30 -17.26 -20.00 14.97
C THR A 30 -15.89 -19.40 14.72
N CYS A 31 -15.70 -18.12 15.04
CA CYS A 31 -14.50 -17.33 14.75
C CYS A 31 -14.07 -17.32 13.27
N ASP A 32 -14.94 -17.74 12.36
CA ASP A 32 -14.65 -17.82 10.93
C ASP A 32 -15.02 -16.51 10.22
N ARG A 33 -14.04 -15.61 10.11
CA ARG A 33 -14.21 -14.31 9.44
C ARG A 33 -14.66 -14.43 7.98
N THR A 34 -14.43 -15.57 7.31
CA THR A 34 -14.78 -15.71 5.89
C THR A 34 -16.27 -15.93 5.66
N LYS A 35 -17.00 -16.32 6.71
CA LYS A 35 -18.44 -16.63 6.64
C LYS A 35 -19.34 -15.47 7.02
N THR A 36 -18.79 -14.37 7.54
CA THR A 36 -19.63 -13.24 7.92
C THR A 36 -20.08 -12.44 6.70
N SER A 37 -21.38 -12.12 6.67
CA SER A 37 -21.97 -11.23 5.67
C SER A 37 -21.55 -9.77 5.83
N ARG A 38 -20.91 -9.41 6.95
CA ARG A 38 -20.45 -8.04 7.25
C ARG A 38 -19.01 -7.77 6.80
N MET A 39 -18.42 -8.67 6.01
CA MET A 39 -17.06 -8.52 5.48
C MET A 39 -17.09 -8.61 3.96
N LEU A 40 -16.40 -7.68 3.31
CA LEU A 40 -16.16 -7.70 1.87
C LEU A 40 -14.66 -7.79 1.61
N SER A 41 -14.24 -8.82 0.87
CA SER A 41 -12.88 -8.91 0.37
C SER A 41 -12.69 -7.94 -0.78
N LEU A 42 -11.63 -7.12 -0.72
CA LEU A 42 -11.20 -6.26 -1.83
C LEU A 42 -9.97 -6.84 -2.56
N ASN A 43 -9.59 -8.08 -2.25
CA ASN A 43 -8.55 -8.79 -3.00
C ASN A 43 -9.00 -9.03 -4.43
N GLY A 44 -8.08 -8.97 -5.38
CA GLY A 44 -8.39 -9.14 -6.80
C GLY A 44 -7.50 -8.31 -7.69
N LYS A 45 -8.00 -7.97 -8.88
CA LYS A 45 -7.26 -7.19 -9.88
C LYS A 45 -7.56 -5.70 -9.74
N TRP A 46 -6.53 -4.90 -9.52
CA TRP A 46 -6.61 -3.45 -9.38
C TRP A 46 -5.95 -2.76 -10.57
N ASP A 47 -6.50 -1.61 -11.00
CA ASP A 47 -5.79 -0.73 -11.94
C ASP A 47 -4.55 -0.17 -11.25
N PHE A 48 -3.39 -0.35 -11.89
CA PHE A 48 -2.09 -0.04 -11.32
C PHE A 48 -1.17 0.63 -12.35
N SER A 49 -0.47 1.66 -11.91
CA SER A 49 0.51 2.39 -12.69
C SER A 49 1.73 2.65 -11.84
N PHE A 50 2.90 2.24 -12.34
CA PHE A 50 4.17 2.45 -11.66
C PHE A 50 4.96 3.58 -12.30
N ALA A 51 5.60 4.43 -11.49
CA ALA A 51 6.54 5.45 -11.92
C ALA A 51 7.84 5.36 -11.10
N LEU A 52 8.99 5.63 -11.74
CA LEU A 52 10.31 5.49 -11.10
C LEU A 52 10.61 6.57 -10.05
N LYS A 53 9.90 7.70 -10.12
CA LYS A 53 9.95 8.77 -9.13
C LYS A 53 8.60 9.46 -8.98
N PRO A 54 8.30 10.07 -7.82
CA PRO A 54 6.99 10.68 -7.55
C PRO A 54 6.59 11.77 -8.55
N ALA A 55 7.57 12.49 -9.11
CA ALA A 55 7.32 13.54 -10.09
C ALA A 55 6.76 13.03 -11.43
N GLU A 56 6.96 11.75 -11.74
CA GLU A 56 6.48 11.09 -12.97
C GLU A 56 5.16 10.35 -12.76
N ALA A 57 4.67 10.27 -11.51
CA ALA A 57 3.39 9.65 -11.23
C ALA A 57 2.26 10.39 -12.00
N PRO A 58 1.27 9.66 -12.53
CA PRO A 58 0.09 10.27 -13.12
C PRO A 58 -0.52 11.30 -12.16
N LYS A 59 -0.88 12.47 -12.68
CA LYS A 59 -1.55 13.53 -11.90
C LYS A 59 -3.05 13.35 -11.97
N ASP A 60 -3.75 13.81 -10.93
CA ASP A 60 -5.22 13.90 -10.90
C ASP A 60 -5.99 12.57 -11.10
N PHE A 61 -5.32 11.42 -10.99
CA PHE A 61 -5.93 10.09 -11.16
C PHE A 61 -7.04 9.79 -10.15
N TYR A 62 -7.07 10.49 -9.02
CA TYR A 62 -8.08 10.34 -7.97
C TYR A 62 -9.40 11.06 -8.31
N LYS A 63 -9.44 11.92 -9.33
CA LYS A 63 -10.63 12.70 -9.69
C LYS A 63 -11.64 11.91 -10.53
N ASN A 64 -11.16 10.97 -11.36
CA ASN A 64 -11.97 10.22 -12.31
C ASN A 64 -11.50 8.77 -12.40
N LYS A 65 -12.33 7.90 -12.98
CA LYS A 65 -11.92 6.52 -13.27
C LYS A 65 -10.76 6.50 -14.25
N VAL A 66 -9.68 5.82 -13.89
CA VAL A 66 -8.50 5.65 -14.75
C VAL A 66 -8.80 4.71 -15.93
N SER A 67 -8.14 4.96 -17.05
CA SER A 67 -8.20 4.11 -18.25
C SER A 67 -6.79 3.84 -18.79
N GLY A 68 -6.60 2.70 -19.45
CA GLY A 68 -5.31 2.31 -20.03
C GLY A 68 -4.25 1.83 -19.05
N TRP A 69 -4.54 1.79 -17.75
CA TRP A 69 -3.62 1.25 -16.74
C TRP A 69 -3.53 -0.27 -16.82
N LYS A 70 -2.39 -0.81 -16.39
CA LYS A 70 -2.22 -2.26 -16.26
C LYS A 70 -3.01 -2.75 -15.04
N LYS A 71 -3.22 -4.06 -14.96
CA LYS A 71 -3.80 -4.69 -13.77
C LYS A 71 -2.70 -5.32 -12.91
N ILE A 72 -2.83 -5.19 -11.58
CA ILE A 72 -2.01 -5.93 -10.61
C ILE A 72 -2.91 -6.77 -9.70
N THR A 73 -2.43 -7.92 -9.25
CA THR A 73 -3.13 -8.76 -8.26
C THR A 73 -2.82 -8.27 -6.84
N VAL A 74 -3.83 -8.08 -6.02
CA VAL A 74 -3.68 -7.68 -4.60
C VAL A 74 -4.17 -8.80 -3.68
N PRO A 75 -3.39 -9.19 -2.64
CA PRO A 75 -2.09 -8.65 -2.24
C PRO A 75 -0.91 -9.19 -3.08
N SER A 76 0.05 -8.33 -3.41
CA SER A 76 1.35 -8.72 -3.99
C SER A 76 2.42 -7.65 -3.75
N SER A 77 3.69 -8.02 -3.90
CA SER A 77 4.80 -7.08 -4.07
C SER A 77 4.97 -6.78 -5.56
N TRP A 78 5.04 -5.51 -5.96
CA TRP A 78 5.06 -5.13 -7.37
C TRP A 78 6.36 -5.60 -8.08
N GLU A 79 7.46 -5.80 -7.35
CA GLU A 79 8.72 -6.35 -7.89
C GLU A 79 8.52 -7.76 -8.42
N MET A 80 7.69 -8.55 -7.74
CA MET A 80 7.32 -9.90 -8.17
C MET A 80 6.34 -9.91 -9.33
N GLN A 81 5.76 -8.75 -9.68
CA GLN A 81 4.86 -8.56 -10.81
C GLN A 81 5.57 -7.90 -12.02
N GLY A 82 6.91 -7.75 -11.94
CA GLY A 82 7.74 -7.19 -13.02
C GLY A 82 7.90 -5.67 -12.99
N TYR A 83 7.52 -5.01 -11.89
CA TYR A 83 7.74 -3.57 -11.70
C TYR A 83 8.97 -3.34 -10.83
N ASP A 84 9.94 -2.56 -11.33
CA ASP A 84 11.21 -2.31 -10.65
C ASP A 84 12.00 -3.59 -10.32
N LYS A 85 13.01 -3.48 -9.43
CA LYS A 85 13.93 -4.56 -9.07
C LYS A 85 13.93 -4.78 -7.56
N PRO A 86 13.86 -6.04 -7.08
CA PRO A 86 14.02 -6.32 -5.66
C PRO A 86 15.48 -6.03 -5.23
N ILE A 87 15.64 -5.34 -4.11
CA ILE A 87 16.96 -4.97 -3.57
C ILE A 87 17.24 -5.77 -2.30
N TYR A 88 18.30 -6.59 -2.33
CA TYR A 88 18.83 -7.25 -1.15
C TYR A 88 20.14 -6.58 -0.71
N LYS A 89 20.20 -6.13 0.55
CA LYS A 89 21.43 -5.62 1.19
C LYS A 89 21.47 -6.08 2.64
N SER A 90 22.61 -6.60 3.08
CA SER A 90 22.82 -7.11 4.43
C SER A 90 22.99 -6.01 5.49
N ALA A 91 23.72 -4.95 5.15
CA ALA A 91 23.89 -3.76 5.98
C ALA A 91 23.89 -2.52 5.07
N VAL A 92 23.44 -1.40 5.64
CA VAL A 92 23.29 -0.06 5.01
C VAL A 92 22.05 0.12 4.13
N TYR A 93 21.50 1.35 4.13
CA TYR A 93 20.36 1.74 3.31
C TYR A 93 20.58 1.49 1.81
N PRO A 94 19.50 1.18 1.05
CA PRO A 94 19.57 0.91 -0.37
C PRO A 94 19.89 2.14 -1.21
N PHE A 95 19.74 3.35 -0.66
CA PHE A 95 19.92 4.62 -1.35
C PHE A 95 21.11 5.45 -0.84
N ARG A 96 21.53 6.43 -1.65
CA ARG A 96 22.57 7.42 -1.32
C ARG A 96 22.18 8.81 -1.83
N PRO A 97 22.59 9.90 -1.16
CA PRO A 97 23.24 9.92 0.16
C PRO A 97 22.28 9.51 1.29
N VAL A 98 22.82 9.01 2.40
CA VAL A 98 22.02 8.73 3.60
C VAL A 98 21.94 10.02 4.41
N ASN A 99 20.87 10.79 4.22
CA ASN A 99 20.67 12.07 4.90
C ASN A 99 19.26 12.17 5.50
N PRO A 100 18.97 11.49 6.64
CA PRO A 100 17.67 11.55 7.27
C PRO A 100 17.26 13.00 7.60
N PRO A 101 16.00 13.40 7.39
CA PRO A 101 14.83 12.59 6.99
C PRO A 101 14.62 12.48 5.48
N HIS A 102 15.62 12.83 4.67
CA HIS A 102 15.47 12.98 3.23
C HIS A 102 15.64 11.65 2.49
N VAL A 103 14.69 11.36 1.60
CA VAL A 103 14.74 10.26 0.64
C VAL A 103 15.12 10.77 -0.76
N PRO A 104 15.70 9.93 -1.63
CA PRO A 104 15.98 10.28 -3.01
C PRO A 104 14.72 10.75 -3.75
N GLN A 105 14.89 11.70 -4.67
CA GLN A 105 13.80 12.24 -5.50
C GLN A 105 13.91 11.80 -6.96
N ASP A 106 15.07 11.27 -7.34
CA ASP A 106 15.43 10.79 -8.66
C ASP A 106 15.10 9.30 -8.85
N TYR A 107 15.21 8.49 -7.79
CA TYR A 107 14.81 7.08 -7.78
C TYR A 107 14.07 6.72 -6.48
N ASN A 108 12.75 6.72 -6.57
CA ASN A 108 11.82 6.44 -5.47
C ASN A 108 10.51 5.94 -6.08
N GLY A 109 10.48 4.65 -6.42
CA GLY A 109 9.36 4.02 -7.12
C GLY A 109 8.03 4.23 -6.40
N VAL A 110 7.00 4.59 -7.17
CA VAL A 110 5.63 4.79 -6.67
C VAL A 110 4.65 3.99 -7.53
N GLY A 111 3.64 3.41 -6.90
CA GLY A 111 2.61 2.58 -7.54
C GLY A 111 1.27 2.68 -6.84
#